data_AF-A0A662W350-F1
#
_entry.id   AF-A0A662W350-F1
#
_cell.length_a   1.000
_cell.length_b   1.000
_cell.length_c   1.000
_cell.angle_alpha   90.00
_cell.angle_beta   90.00
_cell.angle_gamma   90.00
#
_symmetry.space_group_name_H-M   'P 1'
#
loop_
_entity.id
_entity.type
_entity.pdbx_description
1 polymer ?
#
loop_
_entity_poly.entity_id
_entity_poly.type
_entity_poly.pdbx_seq_one_letter_code
_entity_poly.pdbx_strand_id
1 'polypeptide(L)'
;MEGVFFPIQSISFEEYVKILEEEFPVYGDLLRFFTIRIGDLPYDMATWLLKVGTFYNELQKIVNNMLDAYVKFAFLEANYVPLGLLEVAEEFEEDPKEVTIEFIDSLLKGEEKYIIVDKYINLENPKECIRVKLLRFLPNIWNNKVLIFAQSIEEEVDDILKKLTEPIKGIENLSHLIVVDPLTYRLVKNYIRELKQKLEEKIGNKTVLSTHELLDLLALDREKFEADWSSLRTKAVKILKEKYPFLSIHDEMWRIRLAKKEIREALADLSKTELREKDYREIIWRISNAIEAYLGVLYHRWKNKPPEEKTLGWLLNSLRSEIEAEFGGDVYNDLSFINEKRKIVDHPKPIRITVDDAIKVARKAELFQDLFLMRLSLKGD
;
A
#
# COMPACT_ATOMS: atom_id res chain seq x y z
N MET A 1 35.78 -5.65 -10.53
CA MET A 1 35.53 -7.02 -10.05
C MET A 1 34.07 -7.08 -9.67
N GLU A 2 33.28 -7.89 -10.34
CA GLU A 2 31.93 -8.21 -9.89
C GLU A 2 32.07 -8.96 -8.56
N GLY A 3 31.58 -8.38 -7.46
CA GLY A 3 31.63 -9.00 -6.14
C GLY A 3 30.87 -10.33 -6.14
N VAL A 4 31.37 -11.32 -5.41
CA VAL A 4 30.67 -12.60 -5.29
C VAL A 4 29.55 -12.41 -4.26
N PHE A 5 28.30 -12.59 -4.70
CA PHE A 5 27.14 -12.49 -3.84
C PHE A 5 26.76 -13.86 -3.28
N PHE A 6 26.47 -13.93 -1.98
CA PHE A 6 26.05 -15.14 -1.28
C PHE A 6 24.66 -14.95 -0.66
N PRO A 7 23.84 -16.02 -0.59
CA PRO A 7 22.55 -15.94 0.08
C PRO A 7 22.77 -15.75 1.58
N ILE A 8 22.35 -14.60 2.12
CA ILE A 8 22.44 -14.26 3.54
C ILE A 8 21.15 -14.60 4.31
N GLN A 9 20.05 -14.79 3.60
CA GLN A 9 18.78 -15.23 4.17
C GLN A 9 17.96 -16.01 3.13
N SER A 10 17.22 -17.00 3.63
CA SER A 10 16.25 -17.77 2.85
C SER A 10 14.98 -17.94 3.70
N ILE A 11 13.86 -17.40 3.24
CA ILE A 11 12.54 -17.57 3.87
C ILE A 11 11.54 -18.19 2.88
N SER A 12 10.44 -18.73 3.39
CA SER A 12 9.37 -19.20 2.49
C SER A 12 8.67 -18.01 1.83
N PHE A 13 8.12 -18.22 0.64
CA PHE A 13 7.29 -17.21 -0.02
C PHE A 13 6.08 -16.81 0.83
N GLU A 14 5.46 -17.77 1.53
CA GLU A 14 4.33 -17.50 2.43
C GLU A 14 4.71 -16.58 3.61
N GLU A 15 5.89 -16.79 4.20
CA GLU A 15 6.41 -15.93 5.25
C GLU A 15 6.70 -14.52 4.71
N TYR A 16 7.29 -14.42 3.53
CA TYR A 16 7.53 -13.14 2.88
C TYR A 16 6.24 -12.37 2.59
N VAL A 17 5.20 -13.04 2.07
CA VAL A 17 3.88 -12.41 1.86
C VAL A 17 3.31 -11.85 3.16
N LYS A 18 3.38 -12.59 4.27
CA LYS A 18 2.94 -12.10 5.58
C LYS A 18 3.71 -10.86 6.03
N ILE A 19 5.02 -10.80 5.76
CA ILE A 19 5.83 -9.62 6.07
C ILE A 19 5.37 -8.41 5.25
N LEU A 20 5.01 -8.59 3.97
CA LEU A 20 4.53 -7.49 3.11
C LEU A 20 3.14 -6.96 3.52
N GLU A 21 2.37 -7.72 4.30
CA GLU A 21 1.10 -7.29 4.87
C GLU A 21 1.27 -6.47 6.16
N GLU A 22 2.47 -6.41 6.74
CA GLU A 22 2.80 -5.56 7.89
C GLU A 22 2.88 -4.07 7.48
N GLU A 23 2.59 -3.16 8.41
CA GLU A 23 2.83 -1.73 8.22
C GLU A 23 4.27 -1.35 8.60
N PHE A 24 4.91 -0.54 7.75
CA PHE A 24 6.26 -0.04 8.00
C PHE A 24 6.31 1.49 8.01
N PRO A 25 7.20 2.14 8.79
CA PRO A 25 7.27 3.61 8.87
C PRO A 25 7.43 4.29 7.50
N VAL A 26 8.30 3.75 6.65
CA VAL A 26 8.55 4.28 5.30
C VAL A 26 7.39 3.99 4.36
N TYR A 27 6.85 2.77 4.40
CA TYR A 27 5.95 2.28 3.35
C TYR A 27 4.46 2.42 3.69
N GLY A 28 4.12 2.63 4.96
CA GLY A 28 2.76 2.40 5.45
C GLY A 28 2.31 0.98 5.10
N ASP A 29 1.15 0.88 4.47
CA ASP A 29 0.53 -0.36 3.99
C ASP A 29 0.79 -0.64 2.49
N LEU A 30 1.59 0.19 1.79
CA LEU A 30 1.78 0.11 0.33
C LEU A 30 2.30 -1.27 -0.12
N LEU A 31 3.16 -1.90 0.68
CA LEU A 31 3.77 -3.19 0.33
C LEU A 31 2.74 -4.30 0.14
N ARG A 32 1.54 -4.17 0.71
CA ARG A 32 0.43 -5.13 0.52
C ARG A 32 0.02 -5.26 -0.95
N PHE A 33 0.28 -4.27 -1.80
CA PHE A 33 -0.05 -4.36 -3.22
C PHE A 33 0.78 -5.41 -3.97
N PHE A 34 1.89 -5.88 -3.40
CA PHE A 34 2.63 -7.01 -3.94
C PHE A 34 2.00 -8.38 -3.60
N THR A 35 1.01 -8.43 -2.71
CA THR A 35 0.32 -9.67 -2.32
C THR A 35 -0.94 -9.95 -3.16
N ILE A 36 -1.28 -9.02 -4.05
CA ILE A 36 -2.41 -9.14 -4.98
C ILE A 36 -2.22 -10.37 -5.87
N ARG A 37 -3.17 -11.30 -5.81
CA ARG A 37 -3.16 -12.48 -6.69
C ARG A 37 -3.71 -12.11 -8.05
N ILE A 38 -3.19 -12.73 -9.11
CA ILE A 38 -3.70 -12.54 -10.47
C ILE A 38 -5.21 -12.85 -10.54
N GLY A 39 -5.69 -13.86 -9.82
CA GLY A 39 -7.13 -14.19 -9.75
C GLY A 39 -7.98 -13.17 -8.99
N ASP A 40 -7.36 -12.28 -8.20
CA ASP A 40 -8.04 -11.17 -7.55
C ASP A 40 -8.06 -9.90 -8.43
N LEU A 41 -7.39 -9.93 -9.60
CA LEU A 41 -7.43 -8.82 -10.56
C LEU A 41 -8.68 -8.91 -11.45
N PRO A 42 -9.26 -7.77 -11.85
CA PRO A 42 -10.26 -7.71 -12.91
C PRO A 42 -9.78 -8.39 -14.21
N TYR A 43 -10.62 -9.21 -14.86
CA TYR A 43 -10.38 -9.89 -16.15
C TYR A 43 -9.74 -9.02 -17.25
N ASP A 44 -10.11 -7.74 -17.36
CA ASP A 44 -9.54 -6.80 -18.34
C ASP A 44 -8.06 -6.44 -18.06
N MET A 45 -7.58 -6.75 -16.85
CA MET A 45 -6.19 -6.74 -16.43
C MET A 45 -5.58 -8.14 -16.34
N ALA A 46 -6.34 -9.14 -15.86
CA ALA A 46 -5.89 -10.53 -15.73
C ALA A 46 -5.60 -11.21 -17.08
N THR A 47 -6.09 -10.64 -18.19
CA THR A 47 -5.88 -11.18 -19.54
C THR A 47 -4.54 -10.83 -20.18
N TRP A 48 -3.86 -9.76 -19.75
CA TRP A 48 -2.59 -9.33 -20.36
C TRP A 48 -1.47 -9.25 -19.34
N LEU A 49 -0.60 -10.26 -19.34
CA LEU A 49 0.63 -10.28 -18.53
C LEU A 49 1.46 -9.00 -18.70
N LEU A 50 1.39 -8.36 -19.88
CA LEU A 50 2.04 -7.07 -20.12
C LEU A 50 1.50 -5.96 -19.21
N LYS A 51 0.18 -5.85 -19.03
CA LYS A 51 -0.44 -4.84 -18.14
C LYS A 51 -0.09 -5.09 -16.67
N VAL A 52 -0.15 -6.36 -16.24
CA VAL A 52 0.26 -6.76 -14.89
C VAL A 52 1.74 -6.47 -14.65
N GLY A 53 2.59 -6.78 -15.63
CA GLY A 53 4.01 -6.46 -15.61
C GLY A 53 4.29 -4.95 -15.56
N THR A 54 3.55 -4.14 -16.31
CA THR A 54 3.66 -2.67 -16.25
C THR A 54 3.32 -2.15 -14.85
N PHE A 55 2.19 -2.58 -14.28
CA PHE A 55 1.81 -2.21 -12.92
C PHE A 55 2.89 -2.63 -11.90
N TYR A 56 3.35 -3.87 -11.96
CA TYR A 56 4.38 -4.38 -11.05
C TYR A 56 5.68 -3.59 -11.14
N ASN A 57 6.12 -3.25 -12.36
CA ASN A 57 7.32 -2.45 -12.59
C ASN A 57 7.18 -1.03 -12.00
N GLU A 58 6.00 -0.40 -12.16
CA GLU A 58 5.74 0.91 -11.57
C GLU A 58 5.71 0.86 -10.03
N LEU A 59 5.01 -0.13 -9.46
CA LEU A 59 4.98 -0.34 -8.02
C LEU A 59 6.39 -0.56 -7.46
N GLN A 60 7.22 -1.36 -8.14
CA GLN A 60 8.63 -1.55 -7.77
C GLN A 60 9.42 -0.24 -7.81
N LYS A 61 9.25 0.59 -8.84
CA LYS A 61 9.93 1.90 -8.91
C LYS A 61 9.58 2.79 -7.73
N ILE A 62 8.27 2.93 -7.45
CA ILE A 62 7.78 3.73 -6.33
C ILE A 62 8.38 3.22 -5.02
N VAL A 63 8.25 1.92 -4.72
CA VAL A 63 8.73 1.31 -3.47
C VAL A 63 10.25 1.45 -3.33
N ASN A 64 10.99 1.29 -4.43
CA ASN A 64 12.44 1.51 -4.45
C ASN A 64 12.82 2.96 -4.12
N ASN A 65 11.98 3.93 -4.45
CA ASN A 65 12.24 5.35 -4.24
C ASN A 65 11.77 5.84 -2.86
N MET A 66 10.83 5.16 -2.20
CA MET A 66 10.22 5.65 -0.96
C MET A 66 11.18 5.88 0.19
N LEU A 67 12.21 5.03 0.36
CA LEU A 67 13.22 5.27 1.41
C LEU A 67 14.03 6.55 1.13
N ASP A 68 14.38 6.78 -0.14
CA ASP A 68 15.12 7.99 -0.53
C ASP A 68 14.26 9.24 -0.34
N ALA A 69 12.99 9.18 -0.76
CA ALA A 69 12.00 10.23 -0.52
C ALA A 69 11.81 10.52 0.99
N TYR A 70 11.68 9.47 1.82
CA TYR A 70 11.55 9.60 3.27
C TYR A 70 12.76 10.29 3.89
N VAL A 71 13.98 9.85 3.51
CA VAL A 71 15.22 10.41 4.05
C VAL A 71 15.39 11.86 3.60
N LYS A 72 15.15 12.18 2.32
CA LYS A 72 15.17 13.55 1.81
C LYS A 72 14.19 14.45 2.55
N PHE A 73 12.98 13.96 2.78
CA PHE A 73 11.96 14.71 3.51
C PHE A 73 12.39 14.97 4.97
N ALA A 74 12.99 13.99 5.65
CA ALA A 74 13.53 14.17 7.00
C ALA A 74 14.65 15.23 7.03
N PHE A 75 15.59 15.18 6.08
CA PHE A 75 16.64 16.21 5.99
C PHE A 75 16.08 17.59 5.68
N LEU A 76 15.08 17.69 4.80
CA LEU A 76 14.43 18.95 4.46
C LEU A 76 13.74 19.59 5.68
N GLU A 77 13.01 18.82 6.47
CA GLU A 77 12.39 19.30 7.72
C GLU A 77 13.44 19.74 8.75
N ALA A 78 14.65 19.17 8.69
CA ALA A 78 15.80 19.56 9.50
C ALA A 78 16.62 20.72 8.89
N ASN A 79 16.13 21.37 7.83
CA ASN A 79 16.78 22.48 7.13
C ASN A 79 18.07 22.11 6.36
N TYR A 80 18.14 20.85 5.90
CA TYR A 80 19.17 20.38 4.98
C TYR A 80 18.57 20.09 3.59
N VAL A 81 19.34 20.35 2.54
CA VAL A 81 18.94 20.03 1.15
C VAL A 81 20.00 19.18 0.45
N PRO A 82 19.62 18.29 -0.49
CA PRO A 82 20.58 17.58 -1.31
C PRO A 82 21.48 18.56 -2.08
N LEU A 83 22.81 18.38 -2.01
CA LEU A 83 23.79 19.24 -2.65
C LEU A 83 23.53 19.38 -4.16
N GLY A 84 23.19 18.28 -4.84
CA GLY A 84 22.90 18.33 -6.27
C GLY A 84 21.64 19.11 -6.62
N LEU A 85 20.66 19.17 -5.71
CA LEU A 85 19.44 19.98 -5.92
C LEU A 85 19.67 21.45 -5.56
N LEU A 86 20.57 21.74 -4.61
CA LEU A 86 21.01 23.11 -4.34
C LEU A 86 21.69 23.72 -5.58
N GLU A 87 22.58 22.97 -6.23
CA GLU A 87 23.25 23.42 -7.45
C GLU A 87 22.25 23.71 -8.59
N VAL A 88 21.22 22.87 -8.74
CA VAL A 88 20.13 23.08 -9.70
C VAL A 88 19.32 24.33 -9.34
N ALA A 89 18.92 24.49 -8.08
CA ALA A 89 18.15 25.65 -7.64
C ALA A 89 18.92 26.98 -7.86
N GLU A 90 20.23 26.99 -7.63
CA GLU A 90 21.09 28.13 -7.92
C GLU A 90 21.17 28.46 -9.41
N GLU A 91 21.20 27.44 -10.29
CA GLU A 91 21.23 27.63 -11.74
C GLU A 91 19.93 28.23 -12.28
N PHE A 92 18.79 27.87 -11.70
CA PHE A 92 17.46 28.31 -12.15
C PHE A 92 16.85 29.45 -11.32
N GLU A 93 17.58 29.98 -10.32
CA GLU A 93 17.10 31.01 -9.38
C GLU A 93 15.81 30.60 -8.62
N GLU A 94 15.71 29.32 -8.24
CA GLU A 94 14.56 28.73 -7.54
C GLU A 94 14.86 28.52 -6.03
N ASP A 95 13.81 28.31 -5.22
CA ASP A 95 13.99 27.93 -3.82
C ASP A 95 14.45 26.45 -3.73
N PRO A 96 15.63 26.16 -3.16
CA PRO A 96 16.13 24.78 -3.05
C PRO A 96 15.19 23.86 -2.27
N LYS A 97 14.36 24.40 -1.35
CA LYS A 97 13.36 23.62 -0.64
C LYS A 97 12.22 23.19 -1.56
N GLU A 98 11.75 24.07 -2.43
CA GLU A 98 10.69 23.77 -3.40
C GLU A 98 11.18 22.72 -4.41
N VAL A 99 12.37 22.90 -4.98
CA VAL A 99 13.01 21.91 -5.86
C VAL A 99 13.14 20.54 -5.18
N THR A 100 13.51 20.53 -3.88
CA THR A 100 13.61 19.29 -3.11
C THR A 100 12.25 18.60 -2.93
N ILE A 101 11.18 19.35 -2.64
CA ILE A 101 9.82 18.80 -2.54
C ILE A 101 9.33 18.24 -3.88
N GLU A 102 9.60 18.93 -4.99
CA GLU A 102 9.24 18.45 -6.32
C GLU A 102 9.97 17.15 -6.67
N PHE A 103 11.26 17.06 -6.33
CA PHE A 103 12.03 15.83 -6.51
C PHE A 103 11.48 14.68 -5.66
N ILE A 104 11.08 14.95 -4.41
CA ILE A 104 10.42 13.96 -3.53
C ILE A 104 9.10 13.47 -4.15
N ASP A 105 8.26 14.37 -4.69
CA ASP A 105 6.99 14.00 -5.34
C ASP A 105 7.24 13.13 -6.59
N SER A 106 8.26 13.45 -7.40
CA SER A 106 8.67 12.67 -8.57
C SER A 106 9.22 11.29 -8.20
N LEU A 107 9.97 11.18 -7.10
CA LEU A 107 10.40 9.90 -6.52
C LEU A 107 9.18 9.03 -6.14
N LEU A 108 8.19 9.63 -5.45
CA LEU A 108 6.97 8.95 -5.01
C LEU A 108 6.03 8.56 -6.16
N LYS A 109 6.16 9.19 -7.33
CA LYS A 109 5.49 8.79 -8.58
C LYS A 109 6.26 7.72 -9.37
N GLY A 110 7.50 7.40 -8.98
CA GLY A 110 8.37 6.48 -9.70
C GLY A 110 8.92 7.05 -11.01
N GLU A 111 8.92 8.37 -11.15
CA GLU A 111 9.42 9.11 -12.32
C GLU A 111 10.95 9.28 -12.25
N GLU A 112 11.45 9.51 -11.04
CA GLU A 112 12.88 9.63 -10.76
C GLU A 112 13.52 8.32 -10.32
N LYS A 113 14.86 8.28 -10.35
CA LYS A 113 15.63 7.17 -9.78
C LYS A 113 16.19 7.58 -8.43
N TYR A 114 15.97 6.71 -7.43
CA TYR A 114 16.59 6.86 -6.13
C TYR A 114 18.11 7.00 -6.20
N ILE A 115 18.66 7.77 -5.27
CA ILE A 115 20.09 8.01 -5.12
C ILE A 115 20.60 7.17 -3.94
N ILE A 116 21.47 6.19 -4.20
CA ILE A 116 21.99 5.28 -3.16
C ILE A 116 22.83 6.03 -2.12
N VAL A 117 23.65 6.99 -2.57
CA VAL A 117 24.51 7.80 -1.72
C VAL A 117 24.30 9.25 -2.08
N ASP A 118 23.82 10.04 -1.12
CA ASP A 118 23.54 11.45 -1.32
C ASP A 118 24.23 12.31 -0.25
N LYS A 119 24.31 13.61 -0.52
CA LYS A 119 25.02 14.61 0.29
C LYS A 119 24.03 15.72 0.62
N TYR A 120 23.88 16.02 1.89
CA TYR A 120 22.92 17.00 2.39
C TYR A 120 23.68 18.17 3.01
N ILE A 121 23.43 19.39 2.51
CA ILE A 121 24.04 20.62 2.99
C ILE A 121 23.10 21.29 3.99
N ASN A 122 23.66 21.75 5.11
CA ASN A 122 22.93 22.56 6.06
C ASN A 122 22.73 23.98 5.48
N LEU A 123 21.49 24.44 5.33
CA LEU A 123 21.21 25.78 4.80
C LEU A 123 21.64 26.91 5.74
N GLU A 124 21.76 26.66 7.05
CA GLU A 124 22.25 27.62 8.04
C GLU A 124 23.78 27.66 8.10
N ASN A 125 24.43 26.55 7.76
CA ASN A 125 25.88 26.42 7.74
C ASN A 125 26.36 25.60 6.53
N PRO A 126 26.54 26.23 5.36
CA PRO A 126 26.90 25.52 4.12
C PRO A 126 28.24 24.78 4.13
N LYS A 127 29.07 25.00 5.16
CA LYS A 127 30.33 24.28 5.38
C LYS A 127 30.13 22.91 6.04
N GLU A 128 28.92 22.63 6.51
CA GLU A 128 28.52 21.37 7.12
C GLU A 128 27.72 20.53 6.11
N CYS A 129 28.17 19.29 5.93
CA CYS A 129 27.54 18.32 5.05
C CYS A 129 27.35 16.99 5.77
N ILE A 130 26.22 16.34 5.51
CA ILE A 130 25.96 14.97 5.92
C ILE A 130 25.87 14.10 4.67
N ARG A 131 26.75 13.10 4.56
CA ARG A 131 26.66 12.09 3.51
C ARG A 131 25.88 10.89 4.01
N VAL A 132 24.87 10.49 3.26
CA VAL A 132 23.97 9.41 3.63
C VAL A 132 24.04 8.31 2.58
N LYS A 133 24.27 7.08 3.02
CA LYS A 133 24.08 5.88 2.22
C LYS A 133 22.81 5.16 2.63
N LEU A 134 21.94 4.86 1.67
CA LEU A 134 20.79 3.99 1.89
C LEU A 134 21.24 2.53 1.80
N LEU A 135 20.93 1.74 2.81
CA LEU A 135 21.21 0.30 2.85
C LEU A 135 19.90 -0.49 2.68
N ARG A 136 19.81 -1.21 1.57
CA ARG A 136 18.66 -2.05 1.22
C ARG A 136 19.11 -3.31 0.52
N PHE A 137 18.39 -4.41 0.72
CA PHE A 137 18.60 -5.65 -0.03
C PHE A 137 17.35 -6.00 -0.83
N LEU A 138 17.52 -6.30 -2.12
CA LEU A 138 16.42 -6.69 -2.98
C LEU A 138 16.16 -8.20 -2.85
N PRO A 139 14.94 -8.62 -2.48
CA PRO A 139 14.58 -10.03 -2.40
C PRO A 139 14.48 -10.65 -3.80
N ASN A 140 14.98 -11.88 -3.93
CA ASN A 140 14.91 -12.69 -5.15
C ASN A 140 13.99 -13.88 -4.91
N ILE A 141 12.97 -14.06 -5.73
CA ILE A 141 12.00 -15.14 -5.57
C ILE A 141 12.40 -16.30 -6.48
N TRP A 142 12.61 -17.48 -5.91
CA TRP A 142 12.95 -18.70 -6.65
C TRP A 142 12.33 -19.93 -5.98
N ASN A 143 11.58 -20.75 -6.74
CA ASN A 143 10.97 -22.00 -6.26
C ASN A 143 10.30 -21.90 -4.88
N ASN A 144 9.33 -20.99 -4.72
CA ASN A 144 8.61 -20.70 -3.46
C ASN A 144 9.50 -20.29 -2.26
N LYS A 145 10.74 -19.88 -2.53
CA LYS A 145 11.63 -19.28 -1.54
C LYS A 145 11.94 -17.85 -1.93
N VAL A 146 12.20 -17.04 -0.92
CA VAL A 146 12.74 -15.69 -1.08
C VAL A 146 14.16 -15.71 -0.56
N LEU A 147 15.09 -15.47 -1.47
CA LEU A 147 16.52 -15.45 -1.25
C LEU A 147 16.99 -14.00 -1.23
N ILE A 148 17.78 -13.66 -0.22
CA ILE A 148 18.38 -12.34 -0.11
C ILE A 148 19.88 -12.51 -0.19
N PHE A 149 20.49 -11.76 -1.08
CA PHE A 149 21.91 -11.86 -1.38
C PHE A 149 22.63 -10.60 -0.93
N ALA A 150 23.84 -10.79 -0.41
CA ALA A 150 24.78 -9.72 -0.11
C ALA A 150 26.21 -10.18 -0.38
N GLN A 151 27.15 -9.25 -0.37
CA GLN A 151 28.56 -9.59 -0.37
C GLN A 151 28.97 -10.16 0.98
N SER A 152 30.19 -10.71 1.05
CA SER A 152 30.80 -10.97 2.36
C SER A 152 30.81 -9.69 3.18
N ILE A 153 30.67 -9.80 4.50
CA ILE A 153 30.50 -8.61 5.34
C ILE A 153 31.75 -7.73 5.25
N GLU A 154 32.94 -8.33 5.18
CA GLU A 154 34.20 -7.61 4.98
C GLU A 154 34.20 -6.78 3.69
N GLU A 155 33.80 -7.38 2.56
CA GLU A 155 33.72 -6.69 1.26
C GLU A 155 32.66 -5.58 1.28
N GLU A 156 31.49 -5.84 1.87
CA GLU A 156 30.41 -4.86 1.99
C GLU A 156 30.85 -3.66 2.85
N VAL A 157 31.54 -3.90 3.97
CA VAL A 157 32.11 -2.85 4.82
C VAL A 157 33.09 -2.00 4.04
N ASP A 158 34.00 -2.62 3.28
CA ASP A 158 35.02 -1.89 2.53
C ASP A 158 34.41 -1.07 1.38
N ASP A 159 33.40 -1.58 0.67
CA ASP A 159 32.66 -0.84 -0.35
C ASP A 159 31.88 0.34 0.26
N ILE A 160 31.21 0.12 1.40
CA ILE A 160 30.51 1.18 2.14
C ILE A 160 31.49 2.29 2.54
N LEU A 161 32.62 1.94 3.16
CA LEU A 161 33.62 2.90 3.60
C LEU A 161 34.16 3.70 2.42
N LYS A 162 34.53 3.02 1.33
CA LYS A 162 35.01 3.69 0.12
C LYS A 162 34.03 4.75 -0.37
N LYS A 163 32.73 4.43 -0.43
CA LYS A 163 31.69 5.38 -0.87
C LYS A 163 31.47 6.52 0.12
N LEU A 164 31.60 6.27 1.41
CA LEU A 164 31.37 7.27 2.44
C LEU A 164 32.54 8.24 2.63
N THR A 165 33.79 7.80 2.46
CA THR A 165 34.97 8.60 2.85
C THR A 165 35.56 9.47 1.73
N GLU A 166 35.02 9.46 0.51
CA GLU A 166 35.54 10.33 -0.56
C GLU A 166 35.44 11.81 -0.13
N PRO A 167 36.48 12.64 -0.29
CA PRO A 167 36.44 14.04 0.12
C PRO A 167 35.45 14.86 -0.72
N ILE A 168 34.79 15.85 -0.11
CA ILE A 168 33.95 16.84 -0.81
C ILE A 168 34.68 18.17 -0.79
N LYS A 169 34.85 18.80 -1.96
CA LYS A 169 35.47 20.11 -2.07
C LYS A 169 34.59 21.17 -1.41
N GLY A 170 35.19 22.06 -0.61
CA GLY A 170 34.48 23.19 0.01
C GLY A 170 33.74 22.86 1.31
N ILE A 171 33.74 21.59 1.74
CA ILE A 171 33.13 21.15 3.00
C ILE A 171 34.21 21.00 4.07
N GLU A 172 34.01 21.66 5.20
CA GLU A 172 34.94 21.59 6.35
C GLU A 172 34.52 20.48 7.32
N ASN A 173 33.22 20.30 7.51
CA ASN A 173 32.66 19.29 8.41
C ASN A 173 31.81 18.29 7.64
N LEU A 174 32.31 17.06 7.48
CA LEU A 174 31.60 15.97 6.83
C LEU A 174 31.24 14.88 7.84
N SER A 175 29.94 14.64 8.00
CA SER A 175 29.42 13.48 8.75
C SER A 175 28.99 12.37 7.78
N HIS A 176 29.11 11.12 8.22
CA HIS A 176 28.68 9.96 7.44
C HIS A 176 27.54 9.26 8.17
N LEU A 177 26.49 8.89 7.43
CA LEU A 177 25.35 8.13 7.94
C LEU A 177 25.00 7.01 6.97
N ILE A 178 24.50 5.92 7.53
CA ILE A 178 23.94 4.79 6.79
C ILE A 178 22.53 4.59 7.33
N VAL A 179 21.52 4.75 6.47
CA VAL A 179 20.12 4.56 6.86
C VAL A 179 19.67 3.20 6.34
N VAL A 180 19.23 2.34 7.24
CA VAL A 180 18.78 0.98 6.90
C VAL A 180 17.29 1.00 6.58
N ASP A 181 16.95 0.44 5.42
CA ASP A 181 15.57 0.17 5.04
C ASP A 181 14.85 -0.72 6.09
N PRO A 182 13.68 -0.32 6.61
CA PRO A 182 12.96 -1.12 7.59
C PRO A 182 12.54 -2.51 7.09
N LEU A 183 12.19 -2.66 5.80
CA LEU A 183 11.87 -3.99 5.24
C LEU A 183 13.13 -4.86 5.19
N THR A 184 14.24 -4.30 4.75
CA THR A 184 15.54 -4.97 4.75
C THR A 184 15.94 -5.41 6.16
N TYR A 185 15.80 -4.54 7.17
CA TYR A 185 16.08 -4.90 8.55
C TYR A 185 15.20 -6.04 9.04
N ARG A 186 13.91 -6.04 8.68
CA ARG A 186 12.96 -7.10 9.02
C ARG A 186 13.39 -8.46 8.45
N LEU A 187 13.91 -8.45 7.21
CA LEU A 187 14.28 -9.66 6.50
C LEU A 187 15.65 -10.21 6.89
N VAL A 188 16.66 -9.35 7.10
CA VAL A 188 18.06 -9.76 7.32
C VAL A 188 18.67 -9.18 8.59
N LYS A 189 17.87 -9.13 9.66
CA LYS A 189 18.22 -8.53 10.96
C LYS A 189 19.61 -8.91 11.49
N ASN A 190 19.97 -10.18 11.41
CA ASN A 190 21.26 -10.66 11.94
C ASN A 190 22.45 -10.15 11.12
N TYR A 191 22.32 -10.16 9.79
CA TYR A 191 23.35 -9.60 8.90
C TYR A 191 23.55 -8.11 9.16
N ILE A 192 22.46 -7.33 9.30
CA ILE A 192 22.56 -5.90 9.59
C ILE A 192 23.22 -5.63 10.94
N ARG A 193 22.94 -6.45 11.96
CA ARG A 193 23.58 -6.32 13.28
C ARG A 193 25.08 -6.53 13.20
N GLU A 194 25.53 -7.56 12.49
CA GLU A 194 26.95 -7.81 12.30
C GLU A 194 27.63 -6.71 11.47
N LEU A 195 26.99 -6.27 10.38
CA LEU A 195 27.46 -5.16 9.56
C LEU A 195 27.61 -3.87 10.37
N LYS A 196 26.60 -3.53 11.18
CA LYS A 196 26.61 -2.36 12.08
C LYS A 196 27.79 -2.43 13.05
N GLN A 197 28.00 -3.59 13.69
CA GLN A 197 29.12 -3.76 14.60
C GLN A 197 30.48 -3.53 13.92
N LYS A 198 30.73 -4.13 12.75
CA LYS A 198 32.01 -3.97 12.04
C LYS A 198 32.23 -2.53 11.54
N LEU A 199 31.17 -1.84 11.11
CA LEU A 199 31.26 -0.44 10.70
C LEU A 199 31.56 0.48 11.89
N GLU A 200 30.92 0.25 13.04
CA GLU A 200 31.18 0.99 14.27
C GLU A 200 32.61 0.78 14.77
N GLU A 201 33.14 -0.44 14.66
CA GLU A 201 34.55 -0.76 14.99
C GLU A 201 35.55 0.00 14.09
N LYS A 202 35.23 0.21 12.79
CA LYS A 202 36.12 0.90 11.85
C LYS A 202 35.98 2.43 11.85
N ILE A 203 34.77 2.97 12.04
CA ILE A 203 34.48 4.41 11.96
C ILE A 203 34.51 5.07 13.36
N GLY A 204 34.32 4.29 14.43
CA GLY A 204 34.34 4.76 15.82
C GLY A 204 33.07 5.46 16.30
N ASN A 205 32.09 5.70 15.41
CA ASN A 205 30.85 6.41 15.70
C ASN A 205 29.60 5.60 15.29
N LYS A 206 28.45 5.87 15.93
CA LYS A 206 27.14 5.35 15.53
C LYS A 206 26.76 5.89 14.14
N THR A 207 27.14 5.14 13.12
CA THR A 207 26.98 5.54 11.71
C THR A 207 25.76 4.87 11.08
N VAL A 208 25.37 3.68 11.56
CA VAL A 208 24.27 2.89 11.02
C VAL A 208 23.00 3.12 11.84
N LEU A 209 22.02 3.76 11.22
CA LEU A 209 20.77 4.19 11.82
C LEU A 209 19.58 3.47 11.17
N SER A 210 18.61 3.12 12.00
CA SER A 210 17.23 2.92 11.53
C SER A 210 16.59 4.25 11.16
N THR A 211 15.45 4.22 10.47
CA THR A 211 14.69 5.42 10.14
C THR A 211 14.23 6.20 11.37
N HIS A 212 13.95 5.51 12.49
CA HIS A 212 13.62 6.16 13.76
C HIS A 212 14.83 6.85 14.39
N GLU A 213 15.99 6.19 14.42
CA GLU A 213 17.23 6.78 14.93
C GLU A 213 17.68 7.99 14.10
N LEU A 214 17.35 8.02 12.79
CA LEU A 214 17.56 9.19 11.95
C LEU A 214 16.74 10.40 12.41
N LEU A 215 15.45 10.23 12.68
CA LEU A 215 14.59 11.34 13.14
C LEU A 215 15.09 11.89 14.48
N ASP A 216 15.56 11.02 15.37
CA ASP A 216 16.16 11.42 16.65
C ASP A 216 17.44 12.23 16.46
N LEU A 217 18.30 11.79 15.55
CA LEU A 217 19.55 12.49 15.24
C LEU A 217 19.27 13.90 14.68
N LEU A 218 18.23 14.03 13.86
CA LEU A 218 17.80 15.30 13.27
C LEU A 218 16.95 16.16 14.22
N ALA A 219 16.73 15.71 15.46
CA ALA A 219 15.91 16.40 16.48
C ALA A 219 14.50 16.77 15.99
N LEU A 220 13.90 15.92 15.15
CA LEU A 220 12.55 16.14 14.61
C LEU A 220 11.48 15.63 15.58
N ASP A 221 10.34 16.34 15.62
CA ASP A 221 9.13 15.83 16.26
C ASP A 221 8.60 14.64 15.45
N ARG A 222 8.67 13.44 16.04
CA ARG A 222 8.29 12.20 15.35
C ARG A 222 6.81 12.15 15.00
N GLU A 223 5.92 12.62 15.87
CA GLU A 223 4.48 12.54 15.62
C GLU A 223 4.10 13.49 14.48
N LYS A 224 4.64 14.70 14.50
CA LYS A 224 4.46 15.66 13.40
C LYS A 224 5.01 15.12 12.09
N PHE A 225 6.27 14.65 12.10
CA PHE A 225 6.93 14.15 10.90
C PHE A 225 6.17 12.97 10.27
N GLU A 226 5.75 12.00 11.08
CA GLU A 226 5.00 10.83 10.59
C GLU A 226 3.62 11.22 10.03
N ALA A 227 2.96 12.23 10.60
CA ALA A 227 1.71 12.75 10.04
C ALA A 227 1.92 13.40 8.66
N ASP A 228 2.95 14.24 8.52
CA ASP A 228 3.28 14.91 7.27
C ASP A 228 3.73 13.89 6.20
N TRP A 229 4.57 12.93 6.59
CA TRP A 229 4.98 11.82 5.73
C TRP A 229 3.80 10.96 5.29
N SER A 230 2.89 10.63 6.22
CA SER A 230 1.67 9.88 5.90
C SER A 230 0.78 10.62 4.90
N SER A 231 0.74 11.96 4.95
CA SER A 231 0.02 12.78 3.96
C SER A 231 0.62 12.63 2.55
N LEU A 232 1.95 12.73 2.43
CA LEU A 232 2.67 12.53 1.16
C LEU A 232 2.46 11.13 0.58
N ARG A 233 2.60 10.08 1.42
CA ARG A 233 2.30 8.70 0.99
C ARG A 233 0.86 8.54 0.53
N THR A 234 -0.09 9.11 1.27
CA THR A 234 -1.52 9.01 0.93
C THR A 234 -1.82 9.63 -0.42
N LYS A 235 -1.20 10.78 -0.74
CA LYS A 235 -1.28 11.41 -2.06
C LYS A 235 -0.72 10.49 -3.16
N ALA A 236 0.44 9.87 -2.93
CA ALA A 236 1.04 8.94 -3.89
C ALA A 236 0.15 7.69 -4.13
N VAL A 237 -0.38 7.09 -3.06
CA VAL A 237 -1.33 5.96 -3.14
C VAL A 237 -2.60 6.37 -3.89
N LYS A 238 -3.11 7.57 -3.67
CA LYS A 238 -4.29 8.08 -4.38
C LYS A 238 -4.03 8.18 -5.88
N ILE A 239 -2.90 8.77 -6.30
CA ILE A 239 -2.51 8.84 -7.72
C ILE A 239 -2.38 7.43 -8.32
N LEU A 240 -1.77 6.49 -7.58
CA LEU A 240 -1.66 5.11 -8.02
C LEU A 240 -3.03 4.44 -8.19
N LYS A 241 -3.98 4.66 -7.26
CA LYS A 241 -5.36 4.15 -7.33
C LYS A 241 -6.19 4.79 -8.45
N GLU A 242 -5.98 6.08 -8.74
CA GLU A 242 -6.61 6.75 -9.87
C GLU A 242 -6.15 6.14 -11.21
N LYS A 243 -4.86 5.81 -11.32
CA LYS A 243 -4.28 5.13 -12.49
C LYS A 243 -4.67 3.65 -12.56
N TYR A 244 -4.80 3.00 -11.40
CA TYR A 244 -5.09 1.57 -11.26
C TYR A 244 -6.28 1.33 -10.32
N PRO A 245 -7.53 1.53 -10.80
CA PRO A 245 -8.74 1.46 -9.96
C PRO A 245 -8.98 0.10 -9.27
N PHE A 246 -8.36 -0.97 -9.78
CA PHE A 246 -8.46 -2.29 -9.17
C PHE A 246 -7.80 -2.36 -7.78
N LEU A 247 -6.87 -1.46 -7.45
CA LEU A 247 -6.25 -1.40 -6.13
C LEU A 247 -7.28 -1.06 -5.04
N SER A 248 -8.24 -0.18 -5.35
CA SER A 248 -9.36 0.11 -4.44
C SER A 248 -10.28 -1.09 -4.25
N ILE A 249 -10.41 -1.95 -5.28
CA ILE A 249 -11.15 -3.21 -5.18
C ILE A 249 -10.37 -4.22 -4.32
N HIS A 250 -9.04 -4.29 -4.48
CA HIS A 250 -8.18 -5.17 -3.69
C HIS A 250 -8.35 -4.94 -2.20
N ASP A 251 -8.36 -3.67 -1.76
CA ASP A 251 -8.58 -3.29 -0.36
C ASP A 251 -9.92 -3.81 0.20
N GLU A 252 -10.88 -4.05 -0.68
CA GLU A 252 -12.24 -4.50 -0.36
C GLU A 252 -12.46 -6.00 -0.63
N MET A 253 -11.45 -6.75 -1.09
CA MET A 253 -11.62 -8.15 -1.52
C MET A 253 -12.13 -9.08 -0.42
N TRP A 254 -11.72 -8.84 0.83
CA TRP A 254 -12.24 -9.62 1.95
C TRP A 254 -13.75 -9.41 2.14
N ARG A 255 -14.28 -8.19 1.91
CA ARG A 255 -15.72 -7.90 1.98
C ARG A 255 -16.47 -8.62 0.87
N ILE A 256 -15.92 -8.63 -0.33
CA ILE A 256 -16.49 -9.34 -1.48
C ILE A 256 -16.59 -10.84 -1.19
N ARG A 257 -15.53 -11.46 -0.64
CA ARG A 257 -15.49 -12.88 -0.30
C ARG A 257 -16.51 -13.23 0.79
N LEU A 258 -16.61 -12.40 1.83
CA LEU A 258 -17.59 -12.60 2.91
C LEU A 258 -19.03 -12.47 2.38
N ALA A 259 -19.34 -11.43 1.61
CA ALA A 259 -20.66 -11.24 1.01
C ALA A 259 -21.08 -12.42 0.11
N LYS A 260 -20.14 -12.93 -0.71
CA LYS A 260 -20.35 -14.09 -1.58
C LYS A 260 -20.69 -15.35 -0.78
N LYS A 261 -20.00 -15.55 0.35
CA LYS A 261 -20.26 -16.67 1.27
C LYS A 261 -21.65 -16.54 1.90
N GLU A 262 -22.02 -15.37 2.40
CA GLU A 262 -23.32 -15.12 3.03
C GLU A 262 -24.49 -15.36 2.07
N ILE A 263 -24.41 -14.87 0.83
CA ILE A 263 -25.47 -15.09 -0.18
C ILE A 263 -25.58 -16.59 -0.52
N ARG A 264 -24.45 -17.29 -0.69
CA ARG A 264 -24.44 -18.73 -0.98
C ARG A 264 -25.07 -19.54 0.14
N GLU A 265 -24.72 -19.26 1.39
CA GLU A 265 -25.29 -19.94 2.55
C GLU A 265 -26.78 -19.64 2.71
N ALA A 266 -27.19 -18.38 2.53
CA ALA A 266 -28.60 -17.98 2.58
C ALA A 266 -29.44 -18.67 1.48
N LEU A 267 -28.90 -18.81 0.26
CA LEU A 267 -29.53 -19.57 -0.82
C LEU A 267 -29.63 -21.07 -0.50
N ALA A 268 -28.61 -21.64 0.15
CA ALA A 268 -28.65 -23.03 0.60
C ALA A 268 -29.71 -23.24 1.70
N ASP A 269 -29.87 -22.28 2.61
CA ASP A 269 -30.90 -22.33 3.66
C ASP A 269 -32.32 -22.31 3.09
N LEU A 270 -32.56 -21.57 1.99
CA LEU A 270 -33.85 -21.55 1.28
C LEU A 270 -34.24 -22.91 0.67
N SER A 271 -33.28 -23.83 0.50
CA SER A 271 -33.56 -25.18 -0.03
C SER A 271 -34.03 -26.18 1.04
N LYS A 272 -33.95 -25.81 2.32
CA LYS A 272 -34.35 -26.68 3.45
C LYS A 272 -35.88 -26.82 3.53
N THR A 273 -36.34 -28.02 3.86
CA THR A 273 -37.75 -28.25 4.22
C THR A 273 -38.02 -27.67 5.62
N GLU A 274 -39.24 -27.15 5.85
CA GLU A 274 -39.72 -26.65 7.17
C GLU A 274 -39.18 -25.29 7.65
N LEU A 275 -38.90 -24.36 6.74
CA LEU A 275 -38.57 -22.98 7.12
C LEU A 275 -39.76 -22.28 7.81
N ARG A 276 -39.46 -21.49 8.85
CA ARG A 276 -40.41 -20.66 9.59
C ARG A 276 -40.17 -19.18 9.27
N GLU A 277 -41.11 -18.32 9.67
CA GLU A 277 -41.00 -16.87 9.44
C GLU A 277 -39.68 -16.27 9.98
N LYS A 278 -39.21 -16.75 11.13
CA LYS A 278 -37.92 -16.33 11.70
C LYS A 278 -36.75 -16.59 10.74
N ASP A 279 -36.77 -17.75 10.08
CA ASP A 279 -35.72 -18.16 9.16
C ASP A 279 -35.73 -17.27 7.91
N TYR A 280 -36.91 -16.92 7.39
CA TYR A 280 -37.04 -15.96 6.27
C TYR A 280 -36.50 -14.57 6.62
N ARG A 281 -36.78 -14.07 7.84
CA ARG A 281 -36.29 -12.78 8.32
C ARG A 281 -34.77 -12.78 8.41
N GLU A 282 -34.19 -13.84 8.98
CA GLU A 282 -32.74 -14.00 9.09
C GLU A 282 -32.06 -14.05 7.72
N ILE A 283 -32.63 -14.81 6.77
CA ILE A 283 -32.15 -14.90 5.39
C ILE A 283 -32.15 -13.51 4.72
N ILE A 284 -33.26 -12.77 4.80
CA ILE A 284 -33.35 -11.41 4.23
C ILE A 284 -32.32 -10.48 4.86
N TRP A 285 -32.13 -10.56 6.18
CA TRP A 285 -31.14 -9.74 6.90
C TRP A 285 -29.71 -10.03 6.45
N ARG A 286 -29.31 -11.31 6.40
CA ARG A 286 -27.97 -11.75 5.94
C ARG A 286 -27.69 -11.32 4.51
N ILE A 287 -28.65 -11.54 3.60
CA ILE A 287 -28.53 -11.10 2.21
C ILE A 287 -28.40 -9.58 2.11
N SER A 288 -29.20 -8.84 2.88
CA SER A 288 -29.15 -7.38 2.87
C SER A 288 -27.81 -6.84 3.34
N ASN A 289 -27.16 -7.49 4.31
CA ASN A 289 -25.80 -7.15 4.75
C ASN A 289 -24.75 -7.49 3.69
N ALA A 290 -24.92 -8.59 2.95
CA ALA A 290 -24.03 -8.92 1.85
C ALA A 290 -24.14 -7.88 0.70
N ILE A 291 -25.36 -7.44 0.38
CA ILE A 291 -25.60 -6.37 -0.60
C ILE A 291 -25.00 -5.04 -0.10
N GLU A 292 -25.20 -4.71 1.17
CA GLU A 292 -24.57 -3.54 1.79
C GLU A 292 -23.05 -3.56 1.64
N ALA A 293 -22.41 -4.73 1.83
CA ALA A 293 -20.97 -4.88 1.60
C ALA A 293 -20.59 -4.61 0.13
N TYR A 294 -21.32 -5.16 -0.85
CA TYR A 294 -21.06 -4.88 -2.27
C TYR A 294 -21.24 -3.41 -2.63
N LEU A 295 -22.26 -2.74 -2.10
CA LEU A 295 -22.44 -1.31 -2.30
C LEU A 295 -21.34 -0.50 -1.61
N GLY A 296 -20.84 -0.94 -0.44
CA GLY A 296 -19.67 -0.36 0.19
C GLY A 296 -18.43 -0.42 -0.70
N VAL A 297 -18.23 -1.54 -1.41
CA VAL A 297 -17.17 -1.67 -2.41
C VAL A 297 -17.37 -0.73 -3.59
N LEU A 298 -18.59 -0.65 -4.14
CA LEU A 298 -18.90 0.31 -5.22
C LEU A 298 -18.63 1.75 -4.77
N TYR A 299 -19.05 2.11 -3.55
CA TYR A 299 -18.80 3.42 -2.98
C TYR A 299 -17.32 3.73 -2.93
N HIS A 300 -16.51 2.81 -2.40
CA HIS A 300 -15.07 3.00 -2.33
C HIS A 300 -14.45 3.14 -3.73
N ARG A 301 -14.86 2.32 -4.70
CA ARG A 301 -14.40 2.40 -6.10
C ARG A 301 -14.73 3.74 -6.75
N TRP A 302 -15.95 4.23 -6.58
CA TRP A 302 -16.43 5.44 -7.27
C TRP A 302 -16.04 6.73 -6.56
N LYS A 303 -15.90 6.71 -5.23
CA LYS A 303 -15.61 7.89 -4.42
C LYS A 303 -14.16 7.94 -3.91
N ASN A 304 -13.36 6.91 -4.14
CA ASN A 304 -11.97 6.77 -3.67
C ASN A 304 -11.79 6.99 -2.16
N LYS A 305 -12.83 6.68 -1.37
CA LYS A 305 -12.83 6.76 0.09
C LYS A 305 -13.84 5.79 0.70
N PRO A 306 -13.67 5.35 1.95
CA PRO A 306 -14.68 4.56 2.64
C PRO A 306 -15.99 5.35 2.83
N PRO A 307 -17.16 4.68 2.88
CA PRO A 307 -18.43 5.34 3.12
C PRO A 307 -18.54 5.89 4.54
N GLU A 308 -19.14 7.08 4.68
CA GLU A 308 -19.39 7.77 5.96
C GLU A 308 -20.45 7.02 6.78
N GLU A 309 -21.51 6.57 6.11
CA GLU A 309 -22.52 5.69 6.68
C GLU A 309 -22.54 4.35 5.94
N LYS A 310 -22.59 3.26 6.70
CA LYS A 310 -22.57 1.92 6.12
C LYS A 310 -23.96 1.36 5.82
N THR A 311 -25.05 2.10 6.04
CA THR A 311 -26.39 1.53 5.88
C THR A 311 -26.75 1.29 4.41
N LEU A 312 -27.41 0.17 4.11
CA LEU A 312 -27.89 -0.17 2.77
C LEU A 312 -28.69 0.97 2.11
N GLY A 313 -29.58 1.62 2.86
CA GLY A 313 -30.39 2.71 2.33
C GLY A 313 -29.59 3.95 1.95
N TRP A 314 -28.60 4.33 2.78
CA TRP A 314 -27.72 5.46 2.48
C TRP A 314 -26.84 5.15 1.27
N LEU A 315 -26.21 3.98 1.23
CA LEU A 315 -25.36 3.55 0.13
C LEU A 315 -26.11 3.52 -1.20
N LEU A 316 -27.35 2.99 -1.22
CA LEU A 316 -28.18 2.97 -2.43
C LEU A 316 -28.49 4.37 -2.97
N ASN A 317 -28.80 5.31 -2.08
CA ASN A 317 -29.10 6.68 -2.50
C ASN A 317 -27.84 7.39 -2.99
N SER A 318 -26.72 7.23 -2.28
CA SER A 318 -25.44 7.85 -2.61
C SER A 318 -24.80 7.33 -3.90
N LEU A 319 -25.22 6.14 -4.35
CA LEU A 319 -24.72 5.47 -5.57
C LEU A 319 -25.76 5.37 -6.68
N ARG A 320 -26.89 6.07 -6.58
CA ARG A 320 -28.02 5.88 -7.51
C ARG A 320 -27.59 6.06 -8.97
N SER A 321 -26.94 7.17 -9.28
CA SER A 321 -26.53 7.49 -10.65
C SER A 321 -25.50 6.50 -11.18
N GLU A 322 -24.56 6.09 -10.34
CA GLU A 322 -23.52 5.11 -10.69
C GLU A 322 -24.13 3.71 -10.94
N ILE A 323 -25.07 3.28 -10.10
CA ILE A 323 -25.75 1.98 -10.25
C ILE A 323 -26.61 1.98 -11.52
N GLU A 324 -27.42 3.02 -11.73
CA GLU A 324 -28.27 3.14 -12.92
C GLU A 324 -27.42 3.18 -14.20
N ALA A 325 -26.27 3.85 -14.19
CA ALA A 325 -25.38 3.93 -15.34
C ALA A 325 -24.63 2.62 -15.63
N GLU A 326 -24.12 1.91 -14.59
CA GLU A 326 -23.26 0.73 -14.77
C GLU A 326 -24.05 -0.58 -14.88
N PHE A 327 -25.17 -0.70 -14.15
CA PHE A 327 -25.97 -1.92 -14.04
C PHE A 327 -27.39 -1.78 -14.60
N GLY A 328 -27.89 -0.56 -14.80
CA GLY A 328 -29.23 -0.28 -15.30
C GLY A 328 -30.26 -0.01 -14.20
N GLY A 329 -31.35 0.68 -14.57
CA GLY A 329 -32.41 1.07 -13.64
C GLY A 329 -33.15 -0.11 -13.01
N ASP A 330 -33.28 -1.24 -13.71
CA ASP A 330 -33.90 -2.45 -13.17
C ASP A 330 -33.13 -3.02 -11.98
N VAL A 331 -31.80 -2.98 -12.05
CA VAL A 331 -30.93 -3.40 -10.93
C VAL A 331 -31.11 -2.48 -9.74
N TYR A 332 -31.18 -1.16 -9.97
CA TYR A 332 -31.47 -0.20 -8.88
C TYR A 332 -32.82 -0.48 -8.20
N ASN A 333 -33.85 -0.79 -8.99
CA ASN A 333 -35.17 -1.14 -8.48
C ASN A 333 -35.13 -2.44 -7.66
N ASP A 334 -34.37 -3.44 -8.12
CA ASP A 334 -34.19 -4.71 -7.42
C ASP A 334 -33.48 -4.54 -6.08
N LEU A 335 -32.45 -3.69 -6.02
CA LEU A 335 -31.77 -3.36 -4.78
C LEU A 335 -32.65 -2.52 -3.83
N SER A 336 -33.46 -1.62 -4.39
CA SER A 336 -34.44 -0.84 -3.62
C SER A 336 -35.49 -1.74 -2.97
N PHE A 337 -35.95 -2.77 -3.68
CA PHE A 337 -36.83 -3.80 -3.14
C PHE A 337 -36.16 -4.56 -1.98
N ILE A 338 -34.88 -4.95 -2.10
CA ILE A 338 -34.15 -5.60 -1.01
C ILE A 338 -34.09 -4.68 0.24
N ASN A 339 -33.80 -3.39 0.05
CA ASN A 339 -33.78 -2.41 1.13
C ASN A 339 -35.15 -2.23 1.81
N GLU A 340 -36.24 -2.22 1.03
CA GLU A 340 -37.60 -2.20 1.57
C GLU A 340 -37.86 -3.42 2.47
N LYS A 341 -37.50 -4.62 2.00
CA LYS A 341 -37.66 -5.85 2.78
C LYS A 341 -36.79 -5.88 4.02
N ARG A 342 -35.56 -5.36 3.96
CA ARG A 342 -34.71 -5.19 5.14
C ARG A 342 -35.36 -4.30 6.19
N LYS A 343 -35.90 -3.14 5.80
CA LYS A 343 -36.59 -2.23 6.73
C LYS A 343 -37.79 -2.89 7.41
N ILE A 344 -38.49 -3.78 6.71
CA ILE A 344 -39.60 -4.56 7.25
C ILE A 344 -39.09 -5.60 8.28
N VAL A 345 -37.95 -6.26 8.01
CA VAL A 345 -37.30 -7.17 8.96
C VAL A 345 -36.86 -6.44 10.23
N ASP A 346 -36.25 -5.26 10.08
CA ASP A 346 -35.70 -4.45 11.16
C ASP A 346 -36.79 -3.69 11.95
N HIS A 347 -38.03 -3.67 11.46
CA HIS A 347 -39.13 -2.94 12.10
C HIS A 347 -39.55 -3.59 13.43
N PRO A 348 -39.68 -2.83 14.53
CA PRO A 348 -39.97 -3.38 15.86
C PRO A 348 -41.38 -4.00 15.97
N LYS A 349 -42.31 -3.64 15.07
CA LYS A 349 -43.59 -4.33 14.93
C LYS A 349 -43.51 -5.36 13.80
N PRO A 350 -43.79 -6.65 14.06
CA PRO A 350 -43.65 -7.70 13.07
C PRO A 350 -44.72 -7.56 11.98
N ILE A 351 -44.31 -7.02 10.84
CA ILE A 351 -45.04 -7.16 9.58
C ILE A 351 -44.69 -8.54 9.03
N ARG A 352 -45.70 -9.34 8.70
CA ARG A 352 -45.52 -10.74 8.29
C ARG A 352 -44.65 -10.82 7.03
N ILE A 353 -43.61 -11.66 7.09
CA ILE A 353 -42.74 -11.98 5.95
C ILE A 353 -43.03 -13.41 5.46
N THR A 354 -43.04 -13.58 4.15
CA THR A 354 -43.29 -14.87 3.50
C THR A 354 -42.01 -15.50 2.96
N VAL A 355 -42.07 -16.80 2.67
CA VAL A 355 -41.00 -17.51 1.95
C VAL A 355 -40.75 -16.88 0.58
N ASP A 356 -41.81 -16.43 -0.11
CA ASP A 356 -41.71 -15.80 -1.42
C ASP A 356 -40.93 -14.49 -1.37
N ASP A 357 -41.07 -13.71 -0.29
CA ASP A 357 -40.28 -12.50 -0.09
C ASP A 357 -38.78 -12.83 0.03
N ALA A 358 -38.43 -13.84 0.84
CA ALA A 358 -37.06 -14.26 1.03
C ALA A 358 -36.45 -14.82 -0.28
N ILE A 359 -37.20 -15.62 -1.04
CA ILE A 359 -36.78 -16.12 -2.35
C ILE A 359 -36.53 -14.96 -3.33
N LYS A 360 -37.44 -13.99 -3.40
CA LYS A 360 -37.27 -12.82 -4.29
C LYS A 360 -36.04 -12.00 -3.91
N VAL A 361 -35.84 -11.73 -2.62
CA VAL A 361 -34.65 -11.03 -2.13
C VAL A 361 -33.38 -11.79 -2.50
N ALA A 362 -33.34 -13.11 -2.28
CA ALA A 362 -32.17 -13.92 -2.57
C ALA A 362 -31.84 -13.99 -4.07
N ARG A 363 -32.83 -14.18 -4.95
CA ARG A 363 -32.62 -14.23 -6.40
C ARG A 363 -32.16 -12.89 -6.97
N LYS A 364 -32.73 -11.78 -6.47
CA LYS A 364 -32.28 -10.42 -6.86
C LYS A 364 -30.86 -10.13 -6.39
N ALA A 365 -30.52 -10.57 -5.18
CA ALA A 365 -29.17 -10.46 -4.64
C ALA A 365 -28.15 -11.32 -5.40
N GLU A 366 -28.52 -12.55 -5.76
CA GLU A 366 -27.71 -13.45 -6.59
C GLU A 366 -27.44 -12.84 -7.97
N LEU A 367 -28.49 -12.30 -8.62
CA LEU A 367 -28.34 -11.60 -9.90
C LEU A 367 -27.42 -10.38 -9.77
N PHE A 368 -27.62 -9.55 -8.74
CA PHE A 368 -26.74 -8.40 -8.52
C PHE A 368 -25.31 -8.82 -8.24
N GLN A 369 -25.09 -9.86 -7.42
CA GLN A 369 -23.76 -10.44 -7.18
C GLN A 369 -23.10 -10.85 -8.49
N ASP A 370 -23.82 -11.58 -9.35
CA ASP A 370 -23.27 -12.05 -10.63
C ASP A 370 -22.93 -10.90 -11.57
N LEU A 371 -23.81 -9.89 -11.66
CA LEU A 371 -23.56 -8.67 -12.43
C LEU A 371 -22.39 -7.87 -11.86
N PHE A 372 -22.32 -7.72 -10.53
CA PHE A 372 -21.25 -7.03 -9.82
C PHE A 372 -19.91 -7.72 -10.07
N LEU A 373 -19.82 -9.04 -9.87
CA LEU A 373 -18.60 -9.81 -10.10
C LEU A 373 -18.21 -9.81 -11.59
N MET A 374 -19.19 -9.85 -12.50
CA MET A 374 -18.93 -9.72 -13.94
C MET A 374 -18.38 -8.34 -14.31
N ARG A 375 -18.93 -7.26 -13.73
CA ARG A 375 -18.48 -5.88 -13.97
C ARG A 375 -17.11 -5.59 -13.36
N LEU A 376 -16.86 -6.08 -12.14
CA LEU A 376 -15.52 -6.06 -11.54
C LEU A 376 -14.58 -7.08 -12.17
N SER A 377 -15.11 -7.89 -13.10
CA SER A 377 -14.35 -8.87 -13.83
C SER A 377 -13.64 -9.89 -12.91
N LEU A 378 -14.22 -10.16 -11.74
CA LEU A 378 -13.78 -11.09 -10.70
C LEU A 378 -14.38 -12.51 -10.88
N LYS A 379 -14.89 -12.83 -12.07
CA LYS A 379 -15.26 -14.21 -12.43
C LYS A 379 -13.98 -15.00 -12.76
N GLY A 380 -13.29 -15.43 -11.71
CA GLY A 380 -12.26 -16.46 -11.76
C GLY A 380 -12.58 -17.53 -10.72
N ASP A 381 -12.66 -18.79 -11.15
CA ASP A 381 -12.84 -19.98 -10.31
C ASP A 381 -11.69 -20.18 -9.32
#